data_AF-A0A815GW61-F1
#
_entry.id   AF-A0A815GW61-F1
#
_cell.length_a   1.000
_cell.length_b   1.000
_cell.length_c   1.000
_cell.angle_alpha   90.00
_cell.angle_beta   90.00
_cell.angle_gamma   90.00
#
_symmetry.space_group_name_H-M   'P 1'
#
loop_
_entity.id
_entity.type
_entity.pdbx_description
1 polymer ?
#
loop_
_entity_poly.entity_id
_entity_poly.type
_entity_poly.pdbx_seq_one_letter_code
_entity_poly.pdbx_strand_id
1 'polypeptide(L)'
;MNFIYISFFLILNFLSVTNGLECYVCEQQEGNDDKCVKTVRMCQRYEDTCATLILYTTPHEWTPTLERRHYISKGCDTRDSCTRLLYGLASVCTRNWYEDWACVECCQGDRCNRYVVLGSNNIRASLILLVLMIFSIFFIHSSVF
;
A
#
# COMPACT_ATOMS: atom_id res chain seq x y z
N MET A 1 -27.48 31.73 15.03
CA MET A 1 -26.63 31.01 16.02
C MET A 1 -26.59 29.51 15.77
N ASN A 2 -27.72 28.79 15.66
CA ASN A 2 -27.73 27.32 15.47
C ASN A 2 -26.99 26.79 14.22
N PHE A 3 -27.01 27.53 13.11
CA PHE A 3 -26.39 27.08 11.86
C PHE A 3 -24.86 27.04 11.90
N ILE A 4 -24.22 27.97 12.62
CA ILE A 4 -22.77 28.00 12.82
C ILE A 4 -22.36 26.77 13.64
N TYR A 5 -23.15 26.39 14.66
CA TYR A 5 -22.90 25.19 15.44
C TYR A 5 -23.08 23.92 14.61
N ILE A 6 -24.06 23.85 13.70
CA ILE A 6 -24.26 22.70 12.81
C ILE A 6 -23.10 22.56 11.82
N SER A 7 -22.70 23.64 11.14
CA SER A 7 -21.54 23.62 10.24
C SER A 7 -20.24 23.29 10.97
N PHE A 8 -20.04 23.84 12.18
CA PHE A 8 -18.87 23.53 13.00
C PHE A 8 -18.86 22.06 13.45
N PHE A 9 -20.01 21.51 13.83
CA PHE A 9 -20.15 20.10 14.20
C PHE A 9 -19.88 19.18 13.00
N LEU A 10 -20.35 19.54 11.79
CA LEU A 10 -20.04 18.81 10.56
C LEU A 10 -18.53 18.84 10.26
N ILE A 11 -17.88 20.01 10.32
CA ILE A 11 -16.43 20.16 10.09
C ILE A 11 -15.60 19.35 11.09
N LEU A 12 -16.00 19.30 12.37
CA LEU A 12 -15.34 18.49 13.39
C LEU A 12 -15.38 16.98 13.08
N ASN A 13 -16.44 16.49 12.43
CA ASN A 13 -16.52 15.09 11.99
C ASN A 13 -15.61 14.78 10.77
N PHE A 14 -15.12 15.81 10.06
CA PHE A 14 -14.18 15.67 8.94
C PHE A 14 -12.71 15.83 9.35
N LEU A 15 -12.41 16.11 10.62
CA LEU A 15 -11.04 16.01 11.13
C LEU A 15 -10.68 14.53 11.23
N SER A 16 -10.26 13.94 10.11
CA SER A 16 -9.68 12.62 10.08
C SER A 16 -8.41 12.62 10.93
N VAL A 17 -8.36 11.74 11.92
CA VAL A 17 -7.13 11.46 12.65
C VAL A 17 -6.19 10.78 11.66
N THR A 18 -5.21 11.51 11.13
CA THR A 18 -4.20 10.94 10.24
C THR A 18 -3.28 10.09 11.10
N ASN A 19 -3.46 8.78 11.07
CA ASN A 19 -2.43 7.87 11.57
C ASN A 19 -1.24 7.91 10.61
N GLY A 20 -0.03 7.72 11.13
CA GLY A 20 1.14 7.53 10.28
C GLY A 20 0.98 6.23 9.49
N LEU A 21 1.51 6.22 8.26
CA LEU A 21 1.44 5.06 7.37
C LEU A 21 1.86 3.78 8.10
N GLU A 22 1.09 2.72 7.98
CA GLU A 22 1.46 1.39 8.47
C GLU A 22 1.66 0.41 7.32
N CYS A 23 2.69 -0.43 7.39
CA CYS A 23 2.94 -1.47 6.39
C CYS A 23 3.14 -2.84 7.05
N TYR A 24 2.82 -3.92 6.33
CA TYR A 24 3.29 -5.25 6.72
C TYR A 24 4.80 -5.34 6.58
N VAL A 25 5.45 -6.05 7.51
CA VAL A 25 6.90 -6.21 7.53
C VAL A 25 7.31 -7.65 7.75
N CYS A 26 8.24 -8.11 6.92
CA CYS A 26 8.87 -9.40 7.01
C CYS A 26 10.16 -9.38 6.20
N GLU A 27 11.06 -10.31 6.47
CA GLU A 27 12.35 -10.41 5.78
C GLU A 27 12.57 -11.85 5.34
N GLN A 28 12.78 -12.01 4.03
CA GLN A 28 13.13 -13.27 3.35
C GLN A 28 12.29 -14.48 3.82
N GLN A 29 10.99 -14.26 4.03
CA GLN A 29 10.10 -15.36 4.40
C GLN A 29 9.76 -16.17 3.16
N GLU A 30 9.77 -17.50 3.29
CA GLU A 30 9.27 -18.36 2.23
C GLU A 30 7.74 -18.20 2.16
N GLY A 31 7.22 -17.68 1.05
CA GLY A 31 5.78 -17.46 0.89
C GLY A 31 5.22 -16.18 1.52
N ASN A 32 3.95 -15.91 1.23
CA ASN A 32 3.21 -14.74 1.72
C ASN A 32 2.29 -15.12 2.88
N ASP A 33 2.87 -15.59 3.96
CA ASP A 33 2.18 -16.07 5.13
C ASP A 33 2.88 -15.63 6.41
N ASP A 34 2.35 -16.11 7.54
CA ASP A 34 2.76 -15.77 8.89
C ASP A 34 3.15 -14.29 9.09
N LYS A 35 4.44 -13.99 9.32
CA LYS A 35 4.93 -12.64 9.55
C LYS A 35 4.55 -11.66 8.44
N CYS A 36 4.58 -12.09 7.17
CA CYS A 36 4.28 -11.23 6.02
C CYS A 36 2.82 -10.77 5.92
N VAL A 37 1.91 -11.36 6.70
CA VAL A 37 0.47 -10.99 6.72
C VAL A 37 -0.07 -10.66 8.11
N LYS A 38 0.76 -10.78 9.15
CA LYS A 38 0.40 -10.54 10.56
C LYS A 38 1.22 -9.42 11.21
N THR A 39 2.50 -9.30 10.84
CA THR A 39 3.40 -8.33 11.48
C THR A 39 3.32 -7.00 10.74
N VAL A 40 3.00 -5.94 11.48
CA VAL A 40 2.91 -4.57 10.97
C VAL A 40 3.85 -3.66 11.74
N ARG A 41 4.34 -2.61 11.07
CA ARG A 41 5.03 -1.49 11.74
C ARG A 41 4.47 -0.16 11.27
N MET A 42 4.50 0.82 12.17
CA MET A 42 4.32 2.22 11.81
C MET A 42 5.58 2.71 11.08
N CYS A 43 5.39 3.35 9.95
CA CYS A 43 6.45 3.91 9.13
C CYS A 43 7.00 5.20 9.75
N GLN A 44 8.26 5.49 9.44
CA GLN A 44 8.91 6.73 9.84
C GLN A 44 8.34 7.90 9.05
N ARG A 45 8.53 9.12 9.55
CA ARG A 45 7.96 10.34 8.94
C ARG A 45 8.38 10.56 7.47
N TYR A 46 9.55 10.07 7.07
CA TYR A 46 10.05 10.18 5.70
C TYR A 46 9.69 8.99 4.81
N GLU A 47 9.17 7.89 5.38
CA GLU A 47 8.75 6.70 4.65
C GLU A 47 7.28 6.86 4.25
N ASP A 48 7.02 7.02 2.95
CA ASP A 48 5.72 7.39 2.37
C ASP A 48 5.10 6.30 1.48
N THR A 49 5.75 5.13 1.38
CA THR A 49 5.26 3.99 0.60
C THR A 49 5.53 2.67 1.34
N CYS A 50 4.70 1.65 1.08
CA CYS A 50 5.06 0.28 1.38
C CYS A 50 5.77 -0.36 0.18
N ALA A 51 6.77 -1.18 0.44
CA ALA A 51 7.51 -1.96 -0.55
C ALA A 51 7.35 -3.47 -0.29
N THR A 52 7.25 -4.25 -1.35
CA THR A 52 7.29 -5.72 -1.33
C THR A 52 8.30 -6.20 -2.35
N LEU A 53 9.39 -6.83 -1.89
CA LEU A 53 10.37 -7.52 -2.71
C LEU A 53 10.02 -9.00 -2.77
N ILE A 54 10.02 -9.55 -3.98
CA ILE A 54 9.76 -10.95 -4.27
C ILE A 54 11.00 -11.48 -4.96
N LEU A 55 11.62 -12.50 -4.38
CA LEU A 55 12.74 -13.23 -4.96
C LEU A 55 12.27 -14.64 -5.26
N TYR A 56 12.46 -15.11 -6.49
CA TYR A 56 12.23 -16.49 -6.87
C TYR A 56 13.57 -17.10 -7.27
N THR A 57 14.08 -17.96 -6.40
CA THR A 57 15.41 -18.57 -6.56
C THR A 57 15.46 -19.92 -5.84
N THR A 58 16.50 -20.69 -6.09
CA THR A 58 16.78 -21.92 -5.35
C THR A 58 17.22 -21.60 -3.93
N PRO A 59 16.80 -22.38 -2.92
CA PRO A 59 17.28 -22.23 -1.55
C PRO A 59 18.81 -22.27 -1.48
N HIS A 60 19.39 -21.48 -0.58
CA HIS A 60 20.83 -21.56 -0.29
C HIS A 60 21.22 -22.89 0.36
N GLU A 61 20.29 -23.54 1.04
CA GLU A 61 20.50 -24.85 1.65
C GLU A 61 20.40 -25.96 0.61
N TRP A 62 21.19 -27.02 0.81
CA TRP A 62 21.11 -28.20 -0.03
C TRP A 62 19.72 -28.83 0.08
N THR A 63 19.06 -29.00 -1.06
CA THR A 63 17.80 -29.72 -1.15
C THR A 63 17.90 -30.77 -2.26
N PRO A 64 17.26 -31.94 -2.09
CA PRO A 64 17.36 -33.02 -3.06
C PRO A 64 16.74 -32.69 -4.43
N THR A 65 15.84 -31.71 -4.50
CA THR A 65 15.11 -31.36 -5.73
C THR A 65 15.53 -30.03 -6.38
N LEU A 66 16.37 -29.20 -5.74
CA LEU A 66 16.74 -27.85 -6.23
C LEU A 66 15.53 -27.02 -6.71
N GLU A 67 14.40 -27.20 -6.05
CA GLU A 67 13.17 -26.48 -6.40
C GLU A 67 13.28 -25.01 -6.00
N ARG A 68 12.94 -24.13 -6.94
CA ARG A 68 12.87 -22.69 -6.68
C ARG A 68 11.69 -22.37 -5.79
N ARG A 69 11.86 -21.39 -4.90
CA ARG A 69 10.84 -20.95 -3.95
C ARG A 69 10.72 -19.44 -3.95
N HIS A 70 9.57 -18.96 -3.49
CA HIS A 70 9.35 -17.52 -3.32
C HIS A 70 9.82 -17.08 -1.95
N TYR A 71 10.74 -16.12 -1.92
CA TYR A 71 11.16 -15.40 -0.73
C TYR A 71 10.64 -13.97 -0.78
N ILE A 72 9.94 -13.56 0.27
CA ILE A 72 9.23 -12.28 0.34
C ILE A 72 9.80 -11.42 1.47
N SER A 73 10.12 -10.18 1.13
CA SER A 73 10.49 -9.14 2.08
C SER A 73 9.54 -7.96 1.93
N LYS A 74 9.04 -7.44 3.04
CA LYS A 74 8.11 -6.32 3.08
C LYS A 74 8.57 -5.26 4.06
N GLY A 75 8.32 -3.99 3.73
CA GLY A 75 8.78 -2.87 4.54
C GLY A 75 8.08 -1.57 4.22
N CYS A 76 8.22 -0.59 5.11
CA CYS A 76 8.08 0.81 4.71
C CYS A 76 9.35 1.24 3.97
N ASP A 77 9.19 2.12 2.99
CA ASP A 77 10.27 2.72 2.21
C ASP A 77 9.85 4.14 1.79
N THR A 78 10.71 4.83 1.04
CA THR A 78 10.38 6.04 0.30
C THR A 78 9.95 5.71 -1.12
N ARG A 79 9.02 6.49 -1.68
CA ARG A 79 8.56 6.35 -3.06
C ARG A 79 9.71 6.37 -4.06
N ASP A 80 10.68 7.26 -3.84
CA ASP A 80 11.86 7.39 -4.69
C ASP A 80 12.75 6.15 -4.65
N SER A 81 13.07 5.65 -3.45
CA SER A 81 13.87 4.43 -3.27
C SER A 81 13.19 3.22 -3.90
N CYS A 82 11.91 3.01 -3.60
CA CYS A 82 11.15 1.89 -4.14
C CYS A 82 11.04 1.96 -5.68
N THR A 83 10.84 3.16 -6.24
CA THR A 83 10.81 3.37 -7.70
C THR A 83 12.17 3.09 -8.35
N ARG A 84 13.28 3.48 -7.73
CA ARG A 84 14.62 3.13 -8.22
C ARG A 84 14.84 1.62 -8.22
N LEU A 85 14.41 0.92 -7.17
CA LEU A 85 14.50 -0.53 -7.09
C LEU A 85 13.62 -1.20 -8.17
N LEU A 86 12.44 -0.64 -8.44
CA LEU A 86 11.53 -1.11 -9.49
C LEU A 86 12.19 -1.05 -10.86
N TYR A 87 12.83 0.07 -11.20
CA TYR A 87 13.57 0.19 -12.46
C TYR A 87 14.84 -0.67 -12.47
N GLY A 88 15.55 -0.76 -11.34
CA GLY A 88 16.77 -1.57 -11.22
C GLY A 88 16.52 -3.08 -11.39
N LEU A 89 15.33 -3.56 -10.98
CA LEU A 89 14.93 -4.95 -11.12
C LEU A 89 14.09 -5.24 -12.38
N ALA A 90 13.76 -4.22 -13.18
CA ALA A 90 12.85 -4.36 -14.31
C ALA A 90 13.31 -5.42 -15.33
N SER A 91 14.63 -5.53 -15.56
CA SER A 91 15.21 -6.50 -16.49
C SER A 91 15.18 -7.95 -15.98
N VAL A 92 15.16 -8.14 -14.65
CA VAL A 92 15.17 -9.46 -14.02
C VAL A 92 13.81 -9.87 -13.47
N CYS A 93 12.80 -9.01 -13.53
CA CYS A 93 11.43 -9.31 -13.13
C CYS A 93 10.68 -10.05 -14.26
N THR A 94 11.14 -11.25 -14.63
CA THR A 94 10.56 -12.03 -15.75
C THR A 94 9.37 -12.87 -15.34
N ARG A 95 9.36 -13.36 -14.08
CA ARG A 95 8.32 -14.24 -13.53
C ARG A 95 8.19 -15.60 -14.22
N ASN A 96 9.24 -16.02 -14.90
CA ASN A 96 9.33 -17.34 -15.48
C ASN A 96 9.56 -18.38 -14.38
N TRP A 97 8.99 -19.57 -14.52
CA TRP A 97 9.10 -20.63 -13.51
C TRP A 97 10.48 -21.33 -13.52
N TYR A 98 11.20 -21.24 -14.63
CA TYR A 98 12.46 -21.96 -14.90
C TYR A 98 13.73 -21.12 -14.67
N GLU A 99 13.58 -19.82 -14.49
CA GLU A 99 14.67 -18.87 -14.27
C GLU A 99 14.53 -18.19 -12.91
N ASP A 100 15.66 -17.74 -12.38
CA ASP A 100 15.67 -16.89 -11.20
C ASP A 100 15.20 -15.49 -11.58
N TRP A 101 14.38 -14.88 -10.74
CA TRP A 101 13.88 -13.54 -10.96
C TRP A 101 13.62 -12.81 -9.65
N ALA A 102 13.63 -11.49 -9.73
CA ALA A 102 13.29 -10.62 -8.61
C ALA A 102 12.39 -9.48 -9.09
N CYS A 103 11.37 -9.17 -8.31
CA CYS A 103 10.43 -8.09 -8.57
C CYS A 103 10.21 -7.27 -7.30
N VAL A 104 9.99 -5.97 -7.44
CA VAL A 104 9.51 -5.11 -6.35
C VAL A 104 8.19 -4.46 -6.72
N GLU A 105 7.32 -4.34 -5.73
CA GLU A 105 6.06 -3.61 -5.81
C GLU A 105 6.02 -2.49 -4.78
N CYS A 106 5.58 -1.32 -5.22
CA CYS A 106 5.38 -0.14 -4.39
C CYS A 106 3.89 0.17 -4.31
N CYS A 107 3.35 0.36 -3.11
CA CYS A 107 1.96 0.80 -2.93
C CYS A 107 1.86 1.87 -1.85
N GLN A 108 0.87 2.75 -1.98
CA GLN A 108 0.62 3.85 -1.04
C GLN A 108 -0.73 3.64 -0.35
N GLY A 109 -0.74 3.79 0.97
CA GLY A 109 -1.91 3.62 1.82
C GLY A 109 -1.69 2.57 2.90
N ASP A 110 -2.47 2.67 3.98
CA ASP A 110 -2.29 1.81 5.14
C ASP A 110 -2.45 0.33 4.79
N ARG A 111 -1.43 -0.43 5.14
CA ARG A 111 -1.36 -1.90 5.04
C ARG A 111 -1.65 -2.39 3.62
N CYS A 112 -1.35 -1.58 2.60
CA CYS A 112 -1.64 -1.88 1.21
C CYS A 112 -0.89 -3.12 0.70
N ASN A 113 0.27 -3.44 1.28
CA ASN A 113 1.14 -4.55 0.89
C ASN A 113 0.75 -5.90 1.55
N ARG A 114 -0.53 -6.13 1.85
CA ARG A 114 -1.00 -7.39 2.45
C ARG A 114 -0.76 -8.60 1.53
N TYR A 115 -1.08 -8.42 0.26
CA TYR A 115 -0.91 -9.44 -0.76
C TYR A 115 0.32 -9.14 -1.60
N VAL A 116 0.91 -10.19 -2.16
CA VAL A 116 1.88 -10.08 -3.24
C VAL A 116 1.06 -9.99 -4.53
N VAL A 117 0.64 -8.77 -4.89
CA VAL A 117 -0.26 -8.52 -6.02
C VAL A 117 0.43 -7.63 -7.02
N LEU A 118 0.70 -8.21 -8.19
CA LEU A 118 1.52 -7.67 -9.26
C LEU A 118 0.87 -6.53 -10.07
N GLY A 119 0.00 -5.75 -9.41
CA GLY A 119 -0.69 -4.58 -9.94
C GLY A 119 -1.85 -4.18 -9.01
N SER A 120 -1.61 -3.28 -8.06
CA SER A 120 -2.69 -2.67 -7.27
C SER A 120 -3.37 -1.56 -8.06
N ASN A 121 -4.71 -1.54 -8.06
CA ASN A 121 -5.52 -0.47 -8.62
C ASN A 121 -5.37 0.81 -7.80
N ASN A 122 -5.14 1.94 -8.49
CA ASN A 122 -5.21 3.26 -7.88
C ASN A 122 -6.68 3.57 -7.56
N ILE A 123 -7.07 3.55 -6.28
CA ILE A 123 -8.38 4.05 -5.85
C ILE A 123 -8.36 5.57 -6.06
N ARG A 124 -9.01 6.04 -7.13
CA ARG A 124 -9.18 7.48 -7.41
C ARG A 124 -10.45 7.96 -6.72
N ALA A 125 -10.38 9.13 -6.08
CA ALA A 125 -11.57 9.79 -5.55
C ALA A 125 -12.57 10.04 -6.70
N SER A 126 -13.83 9.65 -6.50
CA SER A 126 -14.88 9.89 -7.48
C SER A 126 -15.29 11.36 -7.47
N LEU A 127 -15.05 12.06 -8.59
CA LEU A 127 -15.49 13.44 -8.80
C LEU A 127 -17.01 13.59 -8.64
N ILE A 128 -17.78 12.55 -8.96
CA ILE A 128 -19.24 12.55 -8.82
C ILE A 128 -19.63 12.64 -7.34
N LEU A 129 -18.95 11.88 -6.46
CA LEU A 129 -19.21 11.93 -5.01
C LEU A 129 -18.88 13.31 -4.44
N LEU A 130 -17.81 13.95 -4.92
CA LEU A 130 -17.44 15.31 -4.52
C LEU A 130 -18.49 16.35 -4.96
N VAL A 131 -18.96 16.26 -6.20
CA VAL A 131 -19.99 17.18 -6.73
C VAL A 131 -21.32 16.99 -6.00
N LEU A 132 -21.73 15.74 -5.73
CA LEU A 132 -22.96 15.45 -4.98
C LEU A 132 -22.88 16.00 -3.55
N MET A 133 -21.73 15.93 -2.89
CA MET A 133 -21.54 16.58 -1.59
C MET A 133 -21.72 18.09 -1.68
N ILE A 134 -21.07 18.76 -2.63
CA ILE A 134 -21.19 20.23 -2.81
C ILE A 134 -22.64 20.62 -3.10
N PHE A 135 -23.34 19.84 -3.94
CA PHE A 135 -24.73 20.10 -4.29
C PHE A 135 -25.66 19.93 -3.10
N SER A 136 -25.45 18.91 -2.26
CA SER A 136 -26.23 18.71 -1.04
C SER A 136 -26.06 19.86 -0.04
N ILE A 137 -24.85 20.41 0.10
CA ILE A 137 -24.57 21.57 0.95
C ILE A 137 -25.28 22.82 0.41
N PHE A 138 -25.23 23.05 -0.90
CA PHE A 138 -25.95 24.14 -1.55
C PHE A 138 -27.47 24.01 -1.40
N PHE A 139 -28.01 22.80 -1.57
CA PHE A 139 -29.45 22.56 -1.45
C PHE A 139 -29.94 22.83 -0.03
N ILE A 140 -29.18 22.38 0.98
CA ILE A 140 -29.46 22.67 2.40
C ILE A 140 -29.42 24.19 2.66
N HIS A 141 -28.43 24.90 2.11
CA HIS A 141 -28.34 26.36 2.25
C HIS A 141 -29.52 27.10 1.60
N SER A 142 -29.96 26.67 0.41
CA SER A 142 -31.07 27.28 -0.32
C SER A 142 -32.45 26.95 0.29
N SER A 143 -32.59 25.82 0.98
CA SER A 143 -33.83 25.45 1.68
C SER A 143 -34.04 26.15 3.03
N VAL A 144 -33.04 26.92 3.49
CA VAL A 144 -33.03 27.64 4.77
C VAL A 144 -33.22 29.16 4.59
N PHE A 145 -33.15 29.64 3.34
CA PHE A 145 -33.45 31.03 2.96
C PHE A 145 -34.78 31.12 2.20
#